data_AF-A0A2R5LNY7-F1
#
_entry.id   AF-A0A2R5LNY7-F1
#
_cell.length_a   1.000
_cell.length_b   1.000
_cell.length_c   1.000
_cell.angle_alpha   90.00
_cell.angle_beta   90.00
_cell.angle_gamma   90.00
#
_symmetry.space_group_name_H-M   'P 1'
#
loop_
_entity.id
_entity.type
_entity.pdbx_description
1 polymer ?
#
loop_
_entity_poly.entity_id
_entity_poly.type
_entity_poly.pdbx_seq_one_letter_code
_entity_poly.pdbx_strand_id
1 'polypeptide(L)'
;PTTYSKIAHKLPPEVDAYTLLKLLRAMSRKNLCLADTELLLEKPSLELCRHLVMLKDPIINGKINAKDVPLLLGMLHYWRNVFVKFDPPHKGRTSSFNLRPLLWEAGITVSNKVLECL
;
A
#
# COMPACT_ATOMS: atom_id res chain seq x y z
N PRO A 1 12.21 0.57 -4.91
CA PRO A 1 11.96 -0.18 -6.16
C PRO A 1 12.46 0.58 -7.40
N THR A 2 13.38 -0.02 -8.16
CA THR A 2 14.01 0.56 -9.37
C THR A 2 13.01 1.10 -10.40
N THR A 3 11.79 0.56 -10.45
CA THR A 3 10.69 1.03 -11.33
C THR A 3 10.17 2.42 -10.96
N TYR A 4 10.16 2.80 -9.68
CA TYR A 4 9.73 4.14 -9.26
C TYR A 4 10.66 5.21 -9.84
N SER A 5 11.98 5.00 -9.78
CA SER A 5 12.97 5.97 -10.29
C SER A 5 12.73 6.36 -11.75
N LYS A 6 12.32 5.39 -12.59
CA LYS A 6 12.02 5.59 -14.02
C LYS A 6 10.75 6.42 -14.27
N ILE A 7 9.81 6.41 -13.32
CA ILE A 7 8.50 7.08 -13.44
C ILE A 7 8.50 8.40 -12.64
N ALA A 8 9.34 8.52 -11.61
CA ALA A 8 9.44 9.67 -10.72
C ALA A 8 9.71 10.97 -11.46
N HIS A 9 10.55 10.93 -12.51
CA HIS A 9 10.86 12.10 -13.34
C HIS A 9 9.66 12.65 -14.14
N LYS A 10 8.57 11.88 -14.27
CA LYS A 10 7.35 12.28 -14.99
C LYS A 10 6.21 12.66 -14.05
N LEU A 11 6.45 12.64 -12.73
CA LEU A 11 5.40 12.90 -11.75
C LEU A 11 5.20 14.41 -11.59
N PRO A 12 3.95 14.91 -11.52
CA PRO A 12 3.70 16.28 -11.07
C PRO A 12 4.25 16.48 -9.65
N PRO A 13 4.57 17.74 -9.25
CA PRO A 13 5.11 18.04 -7.92
C PRO A 13 4.14 17.67 -6.79
N GLU A 14 2.84 17.73 -7.08
CA GLU A 14 1.77 17.27 -6.20
C GLU A 14 1.01 16.12 -6.87
N VAL A 15 0.65 15.13 -6.05
CA VAL A 15 0.00 13.90 -6.49
C VAL A 15 -1.33 13.77 -5.77
N ASP A 16 -2.42 13.78 -6.54
CA ASP A 16 -3.76 13.45 -6.03
C ASP A 16 -4.02 11.94 -6.07
N ALA A 17 -5.17 11.51 -5.52
CA ALA A 17 -5.55 10.10 -5.48
C ALA A 17 -5.66 9.46 -6.88
N TYR A 18 -6.11 10.21 -7.90
CA TYR A 18 -6.22 9.70 -9.27
C TYR A 18 -4.85 9.47 -9.92
N THR A 19 -3.92 10.39 -9.69
CA THR A 19 -2.54 10.33 -10.17
C THR A 19 -1.81 9.18 -9.49
N LEU A 20 -2.00 9.02 -8.17
CA LEU A 20 -1.50 7.88 -7.41
C LEU A 20 -2.05 6.55 -7.94
N LEU A 21 -3.35 6.49 -8.24
CA LEU A 21 -3.98 5.29 -8.82
C LEU A 21 -3.36 4.92 -10.18
N LYS A 22 -3.15 5.90 -11.06
CA LYS A 22 -2.49 5.67 -12.35
C LYS A 22 -1.04 5.18 -12.16
N LEU A 23 -0.31 5.75 -11.21
CA LEU A 23 1.05 5.35 -10.87
C LEU A 23 1.09 3.90 -10.35
N LEU A 24 0.26 3.55 -9.36
CA LEU A 24 0.20 2.20 -8.81
C LEU A 24 -0.16 1.18 -9.90
N ARG A 25 -1.17 1.47 -10.73
CA ARG A 25 -1.54 0.60 -11.87
C ARG A 25 -0.44 0.49 -12.92
N ALA A 26 0.31 1.55 -13.19
CA ALA A 26 1.43 1.52 -14.12
C ALA A 26 2.58 0.65 -13.61
N MET A 27 2.81 0.64 -12.28
CA MET A 27 3.79 -0.24 -11.66
C MET A 27 3.32 -1.70 -11.63
N SER A 28 2.04 -1.95 -11.32
CA SER A 28 1.48 -3.32 -11.32
C SER A 28 1.46 -3.97 -12.71
N ARG A 29 1.22 -3.20 -13.79
CA ARG A 29 1.17 -3.76 -15.16
C ARG A 29 2.51 -4.10 -15.78
N LYS A 30 3.61 -3.49 -15.32
CA LYS A 30 4.94 -3.73 -15.87
C LYS A 30 5.66 -4.94 -15.26
N ASN A 31 5.14 -5.49 -14.17
CA ASN A 31 5.68 -6.66 -13.51
C ASN A 31 4.82 -7.88 -13.86
N LEU A 32 5.07 -8.47 -15.04
CA LEU A 32 4.40 -9.69 -15.51
C LEU A 32 5.14 -10.98 -15.13
N CYS A 33 6.30 -10.87 -14.47
CA CYS A 33 7.03 -12.01 -13.91
C CYS A 33 7.92 -11.50 -12.74
N LEU A 34 8.10 -12.37 -11.75
CA LEU A 34 8.98 -12.28 -10.57
C LEU A 34 8.32 -11.68 -9.32
N ALA A 35 8.13 -12.56 -8.33
CA ALA A 35 7.43 -12.43 -7.06
C ALA A 35 7.86 -11.24 -6.16
N ASP A 36 8.90 -10.51 -6.52
CA ASP A 36 9.63 -9.63 -5.60
C ASP A 36 9.09 -8.19 -5.52
N THR A 37 8.10 -7.80 -6.35
CA THR A 37 7.62 -6.39 -6.36
C THR A 37 6.13 -6.17 -6.66
N GLU A 38 5.25 -7.15 -6.43
CA GLU A 38 3.80 -6.87 -6.42
C GLU A 38 3.41 -6.12 -5.14
N LEU A 39 3.63 -4.81 -5.07
CA LEU A 39 3.32 -3.98 -3.89
C LEU A 39 1.91 -4.20 -3.29
N LEU A 40 0.97 -4.66 -4.09
CA LEU A 40 -0.40 -4.99 -3.71
C LEU A 40 -0.76 -6.35 -4.30
N LEU A 41 -1.48 -7.16 -3.52
CA LEU A 41 -2.00 -8.48 -3.95
C LEU A 41 -3.25 -8.33 -4.84
N GLU A 42 -3.92 -7.18 -4.78
CA GLU A 42 -5.10 -6.86 -5.59
C GLU A 42 -4.90 -5.57 -6.40
N LYS A 43 -5.79 -5.37 -7.39
CA LYS A 43 -5.80 -4.14 -8.19
C LYS A 43 -6.11 -2.94 -7.28
N PRO A 44 -5.29 -1.87 -7.28
CA PRO A 44 -5.55 -0.70 -6.46
C PRO A 44 -6.89 -0.05 -6.85
N SER A 45 -7.68 0.27 -5.83
CA SER A 45 -8.91 1.06 -5.95
C SER A 45 -8.62 2.55 -5.76
N LEU A 46 -9.54 3.40 -6.24
CA LEU A 46 -9.43 4.84 -6.02
C LEU A 46 -9.59 5.19 -4.53
N GLU A 47 -10.45 4.46 -3.83
CA GLU A 47 -10.69 4.62 -2.41
C GLU A 47 -9.43 4.35 -1.58
N LEU A 48 -8.70 3.26 -1.88
CA LEU A 48 -7.39 3.01 -1.28
C LEU A 48 -6.45 4.21 -1.50
N CYS A 49 -6.40 4.74 -2.72
CA CYS A 49 -5.54 5.89 -3.03
C CYS A 49 -5.95 7.15 -2.26
N ARG A 50 -7.25 7.38 -2.03
CA ARG A 50 -7.75 8.48 -1.19
C ARG A 50 -7.28 8.32 0.25
N HIS A 51 -7.40 7.12 0.83
CA HIS A 51 -6.92 6.85 2.20
C HIS A 51 -5.40 7.00 2.33
N LEU A 52 -4.63 6.57 1.33
CA LEU A 52 -3.17 6.74 1.33
C LEU A 52 -2.75 8.20 1.22
N VAL A 53 -3.43 8.99 0.38
CA VAL A 53 -3.22 10.45 0.29
C VAL A 53 -3.57 11.10 1.62
N MET A 54 -4.73 10.78 2.19
CA MET A 54 -5.19 11.32 3.47
C MET A 54 -4.19 11.06 4.60
N LEU A 55 -3.54 9.89 4.61
CA LEU A 55 -2.52 9.56 5.62
C LEU A 55 -1.26 10.45 5.54
N LYS A 56 -1.00 11.08 4.39
CA LYS A 56 0.20 11.89 4.12
C LYS A 56 -0.11 13.34 3.75
N ASP A 57 -1.36 13.76 3.87
CA ASP A 57 -1.82 15.11 3.58
C ASP A 57 -2.14 15.86 4.89
N PRO A 58 -1.15 16.53 5.51
CA PRO A 58 -1.34 17.24 6.77
C PRO A 58 -2.19 18.50 6.62
N ILE A 59 -2.39 19.00 5.39
CA ILE A 59 -3.11 20.25 5.10
C ILE A 59 -4.50 20.00 4.53
N ILE A 60 -4.90 18.74 4.37
CA ILE A 60 -6.24 18.30 3.95
C ILE A 60 -6.65 18.95 2.62
N ASN A 61 -5.72 19.04 1.67
CA ASN A 61 -5.97 19.58 0.33
C ASN A 61 -6.23 18.49 -0.73
N GLY A 62 -6.23 17.22 -0.34
CA GLY A 62 -6.45 16.06 -1.19
C GLY A 62 -5.23 15.66 -2.02
N LYS A 63 -4.03 16.13 -1.68
CA LYS A 63 -2.80 15.89 -2.43
C LYS A 63 -1.60 15.66 -1.49
N ILE A 64 -0.59 15.00 -2.03
CA ILE A 64 0.70 14.80 -1.36
C ILE A 64 1.83 15.28 -2.25
N ASN A 65 2.97 15.63 -1.66
CA ASN A 65 4.13 15.96 -2.47
C ASN A 65 4.70 14.68 -3.12
N ALA A 66 5.19 14.79 -4.36
CA ALA A 66 5.82 13.69 -5.06
C ALA A 66 6.99 13.06 -4.28
N LYS A 67 7.68 13.85 -3.45
CA LYS A 67 8.77 13.37 -2.57
C LYS A 67 8.31 12.37 -1.50
N ASP A 68 7.03 12.40 -1.14
CA ASP A 68 6.44 11.55 -0.11
C ASP A 68 5.88 10.23 -0.67
N VAL A 69 5.75 10.12 -2.00
CA VAL A 69 5.30 8.91 -2.68
C VAL A 69 6.19 7.70 -2.40
N PRO A 70 7.55 7.77 -2.45
CA PRO A 70 8.41 6.64 -2.09
C PRO A 70 8.14 6.09 -0.69
N LEU A 71 7.84 6.97 0.27
CA LEU A 71 7.54 6.57 1.64
C LEU A 71 6.23 5.77 1.71
N LEU A 72 5.20 6.19 0.97
CA LEU A 72 3.97 5.40 0.83
C LEU A 72 4.23 4.04 0.19
N LEU A 73 5.05 3.97 -0.85
CA LEU A 73 5.40 2.69 -1.49
C LEU A 73 6.17 1.77 -0.54
N GLY A 74 7.08 2.33 0.27
CA GLY A 74 7.78 1.58 1.32
C GLY A 74 6.82 1.03 2.38
N MET A 75 5.83 1.82 2.79
CA MET A 75 4.78 1.40 3.72
C MET A 75 3.91 0.28 3.13
N LEU A 76 3.49 0.38 1.87
CA LEU A 76 2.75 -0.69 1.19
C LEU A 76 3.57 -1.98 1.10
N HIS A 77 4.86 -1.88 0.76
CA HIS A 77 5.77 -3.01 0.72
C HIS A 77 5.93 -3.68 2.09
N TYR A 78 6.08 -2.89 3.15
CA TYR A 78 6.14 -3.38 4.52
C TYR A 78 4.88 -4.17 4.88
N TRP A 79 3.70 -3.59 4.67
CA TRP A 79 2.43 -4.25 5.00
C TRP A 79 2.21 -5.52 4.19
N ARG A 80 2.59 -5.53 2.91
CA ARG A 80 2.57 -6.76 2.10
C ARG A 80 3.44 -7.84 2.74
N ASN A 81 4.69 -7.53 3.09
CA ASN A 81 5.62 -8.50 3.66
C ASN A 81 5.13 -9.10 4.98
N VAL A 82 4.39 -8.31 5.77
CA VAL A 82 3.71 -8.81 6.96
C VAL A 82 2.54 -9.72 6.57
N PHE A 83 1.68 -9.27 5.65
CA PHE A 83 0.48 -10.01 5.24
C PHE A 83 0.79 -11.37 4.61
N VAL A 84 1.79 -11.47 3.74
CA VAL A 84 2.12 -12.74 3.04
C VAL A 84 2.55 -13.86 3.98
N LYS A 85 2.99 -13.56 5.20
CA LYS A 85 3.25 -14.57 6.25
C LYS A 85 1.98 -15.32 6.67
N PHE A 86 0.82 -14.68 6.51
CA PHE A 86 -0.49 -15.19 6.93
C PHE A 86 -1.40 -15.56 5.76
N ASP A 87 -0.95 -15.43 4.52
CA ASP A 87 -1.66 -15.86 3.32
C ASP A 87 -0.99 -17.11 2.68
N PRO A 88 -0.88 -18.27 3.36
CA PRO A 88 -0.58 -19.53 2.68
C PRO A 88 -1.88 -20.14 2.11
N PRO A 89 -1.92 -20.59 0.84
CA PRO A 89 -0.84 -20.72 -0.15
C PRO A 89 -0.78 -19.57 -1.20
N HIS A 90 -0.75 -18.32 -0.75
CA HIS A 90 -0.72 -17.08 -1.54
C HIS A 90 -1.95 -16.86 -2.41
N LYS A 91 -3.13 -16.86 -1.77
CA LYS A 91 -4.43 -16.65 -2.44
C LYS A 91 -4.90 -15.19 -2.41
N GLY A 92 -4.09 -14.28 -1.87
CA GLY A 92 -4.47 -12.89 -1.66
C GLY A 92 -5.42 -12.70 -0.48
N ARG A 93 -5.57 -13.69 0.40
CA ARG A 93 -6.57 -13.65 1.48
C ARG A 93 -6.14 -14.46 2.70
N THR A 94 -6.44 -13.95 3.88
CA THR A 94 -6.20 -14.65 5.15
C THR A 94 -7.47 -14.71 6.00
N SER A 95 -7.48 -15.60 6.99
CA SER A 95 -8.58 -15.70 7.95
C SER A 95 -8.56 -14.50 8.92
N SER A 96 -9.73 -14.04 9.36
CA SER A 96 -9.85 -13.00 10.39
C SER A 96 -9.22 -13.41 11.72
N PHE A 97 -9.11 -14.72 12.01
CA PHE A 97 -8.37 -15.23 13.17
C PHE A 97 -6.88 -14.84 13.14
N ASN A 98 -6.33 -14.59 11.95
CA ASN A 98 -4.95 -14.15 11.79
C ASN A 98 -4.77 -12.62 11.94
N LEU A 99 -5.85 -11.84 12.13
CA LEU A 99 -5.74 -10.38 12.18
C LEU A 99 -4.92 -9.90 13.38
N ARG A 100 -5.15 -10.46 14.58
CA ARG A 100 -4.34 -10.13 15.76
C ARG A 100 -2.85 -10.46 15.58
N PRO A 101 -2.45 -11.70 15.21
CA PRO A 101 -1.04 -11.99 15.01
C PRO A 101 -0.43 -11.21 13.85
N LEU A 102 -1.19 -10.87 12.81
CA LEU A 102 -0.75 -9.98 11.73
C LEU A 102 -0.43 -8.58 12.23
N LEU A 103 -1.33 -7.98 13.03
CA LEU A 103 -1.10 -6.67 13.64
C LEU A 103 0.12 -6.72 14.59
N TRP A 104 0.27 -7.79 15.36
CA TRP A 104 1.42 -7.99 16.23
C TRP A 104 2.74 -8.02 15.44
N GLU A 105 2.80 -8.78 14.33
CA GLU A 105 3.96 -8.80 13.41
C GLU A 105 4.24 -7.42 12.79
N ALA A 106 3.21 -6.58 12.64
CA ALA A 106 3.37 -5.20 12.21
C ALA A 106 3.82 -4.24 13.33
N GLY A 107 4.02 -4.72 14.56
CA GLY A 107 4.38 -3.93 15.74
C GLY A 107 3.19 -3.24 16.40
N ILE A 108 1.95 -3.67 16.12
CA ILE A 108 0.72 -3.06 16.61
C ILE A 108 0.02 -4.00 17.58
N THR A 109 -0.29 -3.50 18.76
CA THR A 109 -1.11 -4.20 19.76
C THR A 109 -2.52 -3.62 19.80
N VAL A 110 -3.54 -4.46 19.74
CA VAL A 110 -4.95 -4.04 19.83
C VAL A 110 -5.70 -4.81 20.90
N SER A 111 -6.64 -4.13 21.58
CA SER A 111 -7.56 -4.78 22.51
C SER A 111 -8.61 -5.61 21.77
N ASN A 112 -9.33 -6.49 22.47
CA ASN A 112 -10.45 -7.25 21.88
C ASN A 112 -11.49 -6.34 21.26
N LYS A 113 -11.88 -5.26 21.97
CA LYS A 113 -12.87 -4.30 21.50
C LYS A 113 -12.46 -3.62 20.19
N VAL A 114 -11.19 -3.26 20.04
CA VAL A 114 -10.69 -2.64 18.80
C VAL A 114 -10.64 -3.67 17.68
N LEU A 115 -10.20 -4.90 17.96
CA LEU A 115 -10.12 -5.96 16.95
C LEU A 115 -11.50 -6.32 16.38
N GLU A 116 -12.55 -6.32 17.20
CA GLU A 116 -13.93 -6.62 16.78
C GLU A 116 -14.53 -5.55 15.86
N CYS A 117 -13.94 -4.35 15.79
CA CYS A 117 -14.38 -3.26 14.91
C CYS A 117 -13.62 -3.19 13.57
N LEU A 118 -12.61 -4.04 13.36
CA LEU A 118 -11.79 -4.10 12.15
C LEU A 118 -12.27 -5.20 11.21
#